data_AF-A0A8C9TQ60-F1
#
_entry.id   AF-A0A8C9TQ60-F1
#
_cell.length_a   1.000
_cell.length_b   1.000
_cell.length_c   1.000
_cell.angle_alpha   90.00
_cell.angle_beta   90.00
_cell.angle_gamma   90.00
#
_symmetry.space_group_name_H-M   'P 1'
#
loop_
_entity.id
_entity.type
_entity.pdbx_description
1 polymer ?
#
loop_
_entity_poly.entity_id
_entity_poly.type
_entity_poly.pdbx_seq_one_letter_code
_entity_poly.pdbx_strand_id
1 'polypeptide(L)'
;RMNRVSGSRQSVLPQRVSENRTSLVNATPQSKDSAFGKLNIPKPQSGTSDRRTSFFGKRFSGAGMPRNSTFGTFGGTEKVKDPRPLHDKSFIQQCIKHLCEFLSEQGFPGTVSIKSLQSPSTKEFLKIFEFIYTLLDPTFQMPTSKIEEEIPRILRDIGYPFALPKSSMYSVGAPHTWPQVLGALIWLIDTVKLFSNMKEKDLLFSDFPESHTEIEEGLEFNKLFLDYTAETYNRFMQGADVFEEEDREYIAKLKKLYNVDEVMLESLAEKHRILSEEAERLEKESQAVFMLSCYMWISLQGFKKYYPILINGQFCCSTDLQMETLRQEKERLQHILLNQKFSPADIERINRERNELQQTINSLTLSLEEAEQHMWNEEIALAKVKEEAEMELAEYHNLARKLKLIPTCAENACGRDFEIKITSECGPSTMAQYKNPLHNMISEVEEEISILSNKKLSLEEAVEQVKIYLHADHYISYTHTVYPYMFYVCSFAQNKM
;
A
#
# COMPACT_ATOMS: atom_id res chain seq x y z
N ARG A 1 -21.51 60.56 -18.22
CA ARG A 1 -20.24 60.92 -17.54
C ARG A 1 -20.01 59.87 -16.46
N MET A 2 -18.96 59.06 -16.63
CA MET A 2 -18.36 58.11 -15.67
C MET A 2 -19.18 56.87 -15.23
N ASN A 3 -18.67 55.71 -15.66
CA ASN A 3 -19.12 54.35 -15.38
C ASN A 3 -18.84 53.94 -13.93
N ARG A 4 -19.83 53.31 -13.28
CA ARG A 4 -19.64 52.39 -12.14
C ARG A 4 -19.67 50.98 -12.69
N VAL A 5 -18.60 50.20 -12.48
CA VAL A 5 -18.61 48.75 -12.68
C VAL A 5 -18.45 48.11 -11.31
N SER A 6 -19.51 47.43 -10.87
CA SER A 6 -19.54 46.58 -9.69
C SER A 6 -19.09 45.18 -10.10
N GLY A 7 -17.93 44.72 -9.60
CA GLY A 7 -17.46 43.35 -9.76
C GLY A 7 -18.08 42.44 -8.71
N SER A 8 -19.01 41.59 -9.11
CA SER A 8 -19.59 40.54 -8.27
C SER A 8 -18.68 39.30 -8.29
N ARG A 9 -18.01 38.98 -7.18
CA ARG A 9 -17.33 37.69 -6.98
C ARG A 9 -18.39 36.60 -6.76
N GLN A 10 -18.41 35.57 -7.59
CA GLN A 10 -19.27 34.38 -7.41
C GLN A 10 -18.55 33.35 -6.53
N SER A 11 -19.28 32.83 -5.53
CA SER A 11 -18.87 31.76 -4.62
C SER A 11 -18.92 30.39 -5.30
N VAL A 12 -17.91 29.54 -5.07
CA VAL A 12 -17.88 28.16 -5.56
C VAL A 12 -18.29 27.22 -4.41
N LEU A 13 -19.57 26.82 -4.39
CA LEU A 13 -20.06 25.66 -3.64
C LEU A 13 -20.57 24.63 -4.67
N PRO A 14 -20.39 23.31 -4.45
CA PRO A 14 -20.85 22.31 -5.41
C PRO A 14 -22.35 22.02 -5.24
N GLN A 15 -23.13 22.38 -6.25
CA GLN A 15 -24.57 22.08 -6.32
C GLN A 15 -24.81 20.79 -7.14
N ARG A 16 -25.63 19.90 -6.57
CA ARG A 16 -25.98 18.57 -7.09
C ARG A 16 -26.64 18.63 -8.48
N VAL A 17 -26.21 17.74 -9.37
CA VAL A 17 -26.71 17.57 -10.74
C VAL A 17 -28.14 17.00 -10.74
N SER A 18 -29.04 17.65 -11.48
CA SER A 18 -30.32 17.10 -11.92
C SER A 18 -30.29 16.83 -13.43
N GLU A 19 -30.65 15.63 -13.85
CA GLU A 19 -30.74 15.22 -15.25
C GLU A 19 -31.93 15.89 -15.98
N ASN A 20 -31.70 16.41 -17.19
CA ASN A 20 -32.63 16.24 -18.31
C ASN A 20 -32.02 16.64 -19.67
N ARG A 21 -31.96 15.63 -20.54
CA ARG A 21 -32.11 15.60 -22.02
C ARG A 21 -32.10 16.90 -22.81
N THR A 22 -31.24 16.94 -23.85
CA THR A 22 -31.66 16.93 -25.28
C THR A 22 -30.48 16.68 -26.24
N SER A 23 -30.82 15.98 -27.32
CA SER A 23 -30.02 15.39 -28.42
C SER A 23 -29.47 16.35 -29.49
N LEU A 24 -28.43 15.92 -30.23
CA LEU A 24 -28.17 16.03 -31.70
C LEU A 24 -26.74 15.48 -31.98
N VAL A 25 -26.53 14.26 -32.53
CA VAL A 25 -26.48 13.81 -33.95
C VAL A 25 -25.15 14.08 -34.70
N ASN A 26 -24.45 12.97 -35.06
CA ASN A 26 -23.59 12.67 -36.25
C ASN A 26 -22.43 11.72 -35.83
N ALA A 27 -22.40 10.39 -36.00
CA ALA A 27 -22.56 9.47 -37.14
C ALA A 27 -21.24 9.14 -37.91
N THR A 28 -20.79 7.88 -37.80
CA THR A 28 -19.86 7.14 -38.69
C THR A 28 -20.24 5.64 -38.66
N PRO A 29 -19.86 4.79 -39.65
CA PRO A 29 -20.81 4.10 -40.51
C PRO A 29 -20.90 2.57 -40.30
N GLN A 30 -22.02 2.00 -40.78
CA GLN A 30 -22.31 0.57 -40.84
C GLN A 30 -21.65 -0.14 -42.04
N SER A 31 -21.42 -1.44 -41.88
CA SER A 31 -21.45 -2.43 -42.97
C SER A 31 -22.36 -3.63 -42.61
N LYS A 32 -23.45 -3.76 -43.37
CA LYS A 32 -24.08 -4.95 -44.03
C LYS A 32 -24.12 -6.29 -43.28
N ASP A 33 -25.14 -7.15 -43.34
CA ASP A 33 -26.46 -7.25 -43.98
C ASP A 33 -27.10 -8.49 -43.29
N SER A 34 -28.32 -8.44 -42.75
CA SER A 34 -29.55 -8.98 -43.36
C SER A 34 -30.19 -10.15 -42.57
N ALA A 35 -31.52 -10.05 -42.45
CA ALA A 35 -32.53 -11.13 -42.43
C ALA A 35 -33.06 -11.73 -41.11
N PHE A 36 -34.28 -11.25 -40.80
CA PHE A 36 -35.51 -12.01 -40.46
C PHE A 36 -35.78 -12.51 -39.02
N GLY A 37 -36.93 -12.08 -38.47
CA GLY A 37 -37.72 -12.88 -37.53
C GLY A 37 -38.49 -12.13 -36.42
N LYS A 38 -39.70 -11.65 -36.72
CA LYS A 38 -40.72 -11.11 -35.78
C LYS A 38 -41.24 -12.23 -34.83
N LEU A 39 -41.73 -12.01 -33.61
CA LEU A 39 -43.08 -11.50 -33.27
C LEU A 39 -43.32 -11.39 -31.74
N ASN A 40 -43.98 -10.29 -31.33
CA ASN A 40 -45.13 -10.07 -30.41
C ASN A 40 -45.22 -10.74 -29.00
N ILE A 41 -45.29 -10.00 -27.86
CA ILE A 41 -46.41 -9.18 -27.26
C ILE A 41 -47.51 -10.08 -26.59
N PRO A 42 -48.19 -9.76 -25.45
CA PRO A 42 -47.86 -8.98 -24.23
C PRO A 42 -48.47 -9.55 -22.88
N LYS A 43 -48.31 -8.74 -21.80
CA LYS A 43 -48.97 -8.69 -20.47
C LYS A 43 -50.51 -8.90 -20.45
N PRO A 44 -51.19 -9.25 -19.32
CA PRO A 44 -51.52 -8.25 -18.27
C PRO A 44 -51.73 -8.76 -16.81
N GLN A 45 -52.24 -7.83 -15.96
CA GLN A 45 -52.29 -7.70 -14.51
C GLN A 45 -53.47 -8.35 -13.74
N SER A 46 -53.28 -8.41 -12.41
CA SER A 46 -54.24 -8.21 -11.29
C SER A 46 -55.20 -9.33 -10.83
N GLY A 47 -55.20 -9.57 -9.51
CA GLY A 47 -56.43 -9.69 -8.72
C GLY A 47 -56.64 -10.91 -7.81
N THR A 48 -56.73 -10.64 -6.50
CA THR A 48 -57.64 -11.24 -5.49
C THR A 48 -57.35 -12.58 -4.79
N SER A 49 -57.34 -12.49 -3.44
CA SER A 49 -58.16 -13.23 -2.45
C SER A 49 -57.95 -14.73 -2.12
N ASP A 50 -57.80 -14.93 -0.81
CA ASP A 50 -58.40 -15.98 0.06
C ASP A 50 -57.72 -17.35 0.35
N ARG A 51 -57.64 -17.59 1.67
CA ARG A 51 -57.82 -18.86 2.43
C ARG A 51 -56.66 -19.86 2.60
N ARG A 52 -56.04 -19.74 3.79
CA ARG A 52 -56.01 -20.74 4.89
C ARG A 52 -56.26 -22.22 4.52
N THR A 53 -55.23 -23.07 4.60
CA THR A 53 -55.37 -24.47 5.10
C THR A 53 -54.09 -24.94 5.81
N SER A 54 -54.30 -25.60 6.94
CA SER A 54 -53.31 -26.29 7.76
C SER A 54 -53.18 -27.74 7.32
N PHE A 55 -51.97 -28.30 7.23
CA PHE A 55 -51.77 -29.76 7.29
C PHE A 55 -50.46 -30.09 8.01
N PHE A 56 -50.61 -30.73 9.17
CA PHE A 56 -49.57 -31.52 9.83
C PHE A 56 -49.24 -32.72 8.93
N GLY A 57 -47.95 -32.91 8.63
CA GLY A 57 -47.43 -34.08 7.91
C GLY A 57 -46.10 -34.53 8.52
N LYS A 58 -46.02 -35.83 8.82
CA LYS A 58 -44.97 -36.54 9.57
C LYS A 58 -43.60 -36.56 8.86
N ARG A 59 -42.55 -36.35 9.66
CA ARG A 59 -41.16 -36.90 9.67
C ARG A 59 -40.60 -37.52 8.38
N PHE A 60 -39.38 -37.12 8.02
CA PHE A 60 -38.29 -38.08 7.74
C PHE A 60 -36.93 -37.46 8.12
N SER A 61 -36.20 -38.19 8.96
CA SER A 61 -34.78 -37.99 9.24
C SER A 61 -33.98 -38.55 8.06
N GLY A 62 -32.97 -37.82 7.58
CA GLY A 62 -32.07 -38.30 6.53
C GLY A 62 -31.03 -37.25 6.17
N ALA A 63 -29.77 -37.63 6.31
CA ALA A 63 -28.58 -36.80 6.24
C ALA A 63 -28.24 -36.32 4.81
N GLY A 64 -27.55 -35.17 4.74
CA GLY A 64 -26.67 -34.81 3.62
C GLY A 64 -27.34 -34.08 2.47
N MET A 65 -27.31 -32.75 2.48
CA MET A 65 -26.65 -31.91 1.46
C MET A 65 -26.89 -30.41 1.75
N PRO A 66 -25.87 -29.55 1.59
CA PRO A 66 -25.90 -28.17 2.05
C PRO A 66 -26.61 -27.27 1.02
N ARG A 67 -27.43 -26.33 1.51
CA ARG A 67 -27.97 -25.22 0.71
C ARG A 67 -27.24 -23.93 1.09
N ASN A 68 -26.68 -23.32 0.05
CA ASN A 68 -26.35 -21.91 -0.16
C ASN A 68 -25.43 -21.16 0.83
N SER A 69 -24.24 -20.89 0.29
CA SER A 69 -23.42 -19.68 0.42
C SER A 69 -24.15 -18.46 0.98
N THR A 70 -23.91 -18.18 2.25
CA THR A 70 -23.91 -16.81 2.78
C THR A 70 -22.52 -16.56 3.32
N PHE A 71 -21.73 -15.80 2.57
CA PHE A 71 -20.44 -15.30 2.98
C PHE A 71 -20.66 -14.24 4.06
N GLY A 72 -20.00 -14.39 5.21
CA GLY A 72 -19.95 -13.39 6.29
C GLY A 72 -20.87 -13.68 7.47
N THR A 73 -20.41 -14.53 8.41
CA THR A 73 -20.52 -14.40 9.88
C THR A 73 -19.94 -15.68 10.48
N PHE A 74 -18.64 -15.66 10.76
CA PHE A 74 -18.01 -16.68 11.59
C PHE A 74 -18.40 -16.41 13.05
N GLY A 75 -18.77 -17.46 13.80
CA GLY A 75 -18.92 -17.40 15.25
C GLY A 75 -20.36 -17.34 15.74
N GLY A 76 -20.93 -18.50 16.05
CA GLY A 76 -21.80 -18.55 17.22
C GLY A 76 -21.00 -18.03 18.41
N THR A 77 -21.61 -17.20 19.26
CA THR A 77 -20.97 -16.70 20.48
C THR A 77 -20.70 -17.86 21.43
N GLU A 78 -19.64 -18.62 21.22
CA GLU A 78 -19.00 -19.33 22.32
C GLU A 78 -18.61 -18.25 23.32
N LYS A 79 -19.25 -18.31 24.50
CA LYS A 79 -18.90 -17.42 25.61
C LYS A 79 -17.43 -17.64 25.91
N VAL A 80 -16.57 -16.71 25.48
CA VAL A 80 -15.14 -16.74 25.78
C VAL A 80 -15.01 -16.91 27.30
N LYS A 81 -14.45 -18.04 27.72
CA LYS A 81 -14.22 -18.30 29.13
C LYS A 81 -13.11 -17.36 29.59
N ASP A 82 -13.27 -16.79 30.77
CA ASP A 82 -12.25 -15.95 31.38
C ASP A 82 -10.98 -16.79 31.62
N PRO A 83 -9.85 -16.47 30.96
CA PRO A 83 -8.62 -17.23 31.11
C PRO A 83 -7.93 -16.94 32.44
N ARG A 84 -8.34 -15.89 33.17
CA ARG A 84 -7.72 -15.51 34.44
C ARG A 84 -8.14 -16.49 35.54
N PRO A 85 -7.21 -16.95 36.39
CA PRO A 85 -7.53 -17.87 37.47
C PRO A 85 -8.18 -17.16 38.66
N LEU A 86 -9.39 -16.61 38.47
CA LEU A 86 -10.14 -15.84 39.47
C LEU A 86 -10.66 -16.67 40.67
N HIS A 87 -10.43 -17.98 40.66
CA HIS A 87 -10.72 -18.87 41.78
C HIS A 87 -9.46 -19.18 42.62
N ASP A 88 -8.27 -18.91 42.10
CA ASP A 88 -7.03 -19.12 42.83
C ASP A 88 -6.79 -17.96 43.81
N LYS A 89 -6.63 -18.31 45.08
CA LYS A 89 -6.35 -17.35 46.15
C LYS A 89 -5.02 -16.64 45.92
N SER A 90 -4.02 -17.33 45.39
CA SER A 90 -2.68 -16.74 45.20
C SER A 90 -2.72 -15.62 44.14
N PHE A 91 -3.38 -15.87 43.02
CA PHE A 91 -3.62 -14.88 41.96
C PHE A 91 -4.41 -13.67 42.47
N ILE A 92 -5.50 -13.90 43.23
CA ILE A 92 -6.29 -12.80 43.81
C ILE A 92 -5.43 -11.92 44.73
N GLN A 93 -4.56 -12.50 45.57
CA GLN A 93 -3.65 -11.72 46.41
C GLN A 93 -2.65 -10.88 45.60
N GLN A 94 -2.16 -11.41 44.47
CA GLN A 94 -1.30 -10.65 43.56
C GLN A 94 -2.06 -9.47 42.93
N CYS A 95 -3.29 -9.68 42.47
CA CYS A 95 -4.14 -8.60 41.97
C CYS A 95 -4.41 -7.53 43.04
N ILE A 96 -4.69 -7.92 44.28
CA ILE A 96 -4.89 -6.96 45.39
C ILE A 96 -3.63 -6.12 45.61
N LYS A 97 -2.45 -6.76 45.61
CA LYS A 97 -1.17 -6.08 45.76
C LYS A 97 -0.93 -5.09 44.61
N HIS A 98 -1.13 -5.53 43.36
CA HIS A 98 -0.97 -4.69 42.17
C HIS A 98 -1.93 -3.49 42.17
N LEU A 99 -3.20 -3.69 42.55
CA LEU A 99 -4.16 -2.58 42.72
C LEU A 99 -3.68 -1.59 43.79
N CYS A 100 -3.18 -2.08 44.93
CA CYS A 100 -2.69 -1.24 46.02
C CYS A 100 -1.47 -0.40 45.59
N GLU A 101 -0.51 -1.03 44.90
CA GLU A 101 0.70 -0.38 44.37
C GLU A 101 0.33 0.71 43.36
N PHE A 102 -0.51 0.37 42.37
CA PHE A 102 -0.94 1.32 41.34
C PHE A 102 -1.66 2.54 41.93
N LEU A 103 -2.59 2.33 42.86
CA LEU A 103 -3.30 3.44 43.51
C LEU A 103 -2.37 4.34 44.32
N SER A 104 -1.33 3.75 44.94
CA SER A 104 -0.32 4.51 45.69
C SER A 104 0.59 5.31 44.76
N GLU A 105 1.03 4.73 43.64
CA GLU A 105 1.87 5.38 42.63
C GLU A 105 1.17 6.55 41.94
N GLN A 106 -0.11 6.41 41.61
CA GLN A 106 -0.89 7.45 40.91
C GLN A 106 -1.46 8.52 41.85
N GLY A 107 -1.21 8.44 43.16
CA GLY A 107 -1.62 9.47 44.13
C GLY A 107 -3.11 9.44 44.49
N PHE A 108 -3.70 8.25 44.68
CA PHE A 108 -5.10 8.13 45.09
C PHE A 108 -5.37 8.88 46.41
N PRO A 109 -6.41 9.73 46.49
CA PRO A 109 -6.66 10.60 47.65
C PRO A 109 -7.16 9.86 48.91
N GLY A 110 -7.51 8.58 48.81
CA GLY A 110 -7.96 7.77 49.95
C GLY A 110 -6.85 6.89 50.55
N THR A 111 -7.00 6.49 51.81
CA THR A 111 -6.09 5.52 52.44
C THR A 111 -6.38 4.11 51.91
N VAL A 112 -5.42 3.52 51.19
CA VAL A 112 -5.54 2.16 50.64
C VAL A 112 -4.52 1.24 51.31
N SER A 113 -4.97 0.07 51.74
CA SER A 113 -4.11 -0.97 52.30
C SER A 113 -4.49 -2.33 51.72
N ILE A 114 -3.54 -3.27 51.69
CA ILE A 114 -3.80 -4.65 51.25
C ILE A 114 -4.96 -5.28 52.05
N LYS A 115 -5.11 -4.93 53.34
CA LYS A 115 -6.16 -5.43 54.22
C LYS A 115 -7.54 -4.86 53.86
N SER A 116 -7.64 -3.58 53.53
CA SER A 116 -8.92 -2.96 53.14
C SER A 116 -9.40 -3.45 51.76
N LEU A 117 -8.48 -3.80 50.87
CA LEU A 117 -8.78 -4.36 49.54
C LEU A 117 -9.10 -5.86 49.53
N GLN A 118 -9.05 -6.56 50.67
CA GLN A 118 -9.52 -7.96 50.75
C GLN A 118 -11.04 -8.08 50.58
N SER A 119 -11.77 -7.07 51.07
CA SER A 119 -13.23 -7.03 51.04
C SER A 119 -13.71 -5.57 51.12
N PRO A 120 -13.52 -4.80 50.04
CA PRO A 120 -13.88 -3.38 50.04
C PRO A 120 -15.39 -3.19 50.06
N SER A 121 -15.83 -2.10 50.67
CA SER A 121 -17.22 -1.67 50.59
C SER A 121 -17.57 -1.18 49.19
N THR A 122 -18.87 -1.18 48.85
CA THR A 122 -19.34 -0.61 47.57
C THR A 122 -18.91 0.84 47.41
N LYS A 123 -18.90 1.63 48.49
CA LYS A 123 -18.46 3.04 48.43
C LYS A 123 -16.97 3.18 48.13
N GLU A 124 -16.12 2.30 48.68
CA GLU A 124 -14.69 2.29 48.39
C GLU A 124 -14.41 1.85 46.96
N PHE A 125 -15.07 0.78 46.50
CA PHE A 125 -15.00 0.34 45.12
C PHE A 125 -15.34 1.46 44.14
N LEU A 126 -16.44 2.19 44.36
CA LEU A 126 -16.85 3.28 43.48
C LEU A 126 -15.83 4.40 43.41
N LYS A 127 -15.24 4.80 44.55
CA LYS A 127 -14.15 5.79 44.58
C LYS A 127 -12.91 5.32 43.83
N ILE A 128 -12.55 4.04 43.98
CA ILE A 128 -11.41 3.44 43.28
C ILE A 128 -11.68 3.40 41.78
N PHE A 129 -12.86 2.95 41.37
CA PHE A 129 -13.27 2.90 39.96
C PHE A 129 -13.28 4.29 39.34
N GLU A 130 -13.89 5.27 40.01
CA GLU A 130 -13.93 6.67 39.58
C GLU A 130 -12.52 7.19 39.33
N PHE A 131 -11.63 7.02 40.32
CA PHE A 131 -10.26 7.48 40.22
C PHE A 131 -9.51 6.84 39.04
N ILE A 132 -9.56 5.51 38.91
CA ILE A 132 -8.85 4.83 37.82
C ILE A 132 -9.43 5.27 36.46
N TYR A 133 -10.75 5.42 36.36
CA TYR A 133 -11.39 5.83 35.11
C TYR A 133 -11.08 7.30 34.75
N THR A 134 -10.94 8.20 35.74
CA THR A 134 -10.51 9.59 35.47
C THR A 134 -9.11 9.71 34.89
N LEU A 135 -8.26 8.67 35.02
CA LEU A 135 -6.97 8.61 34.34
C LEU A 135 -7.11 8.35 32.83
N LEU A 136 -8.23 7.77 32.38
CA LEU A 136 -8.59 7.63 30.96
C LEU A 136 -9.31 8.88 30.44
N ASP A 137 -10.32 9.34 31.17
CA ASP A 137 -11.14 10.48 30.80
C ASP A 137 -11.17 11.51 31.95
N PRO A 138 -10.39 12.61 31.85
CA PRO A 138 -10.35 13.66 32.87
C PRO A 138 -11.70 14.36 33.11
N THR A 139 -12.67 14.23 32.19
CA THR A 139 -14.00 14.84 32.30
C THR A 139 -15.04 13.92 32.94
N PHE A 140 -14.67 12.67 33.26
CA PHE A 140 -15.58 11.69 33.79
C PHE A 140 -16.14 12.09 35.17
N GLN A 141 -17.44 11.87 35.32
CA GLN A 141 -18.16 12.01 36.59
C GLN A 141 -18.96 10.76 36.88
N MET A 142 -18.88 10.24 38.10
CA MET A 142 -19.62 9.06 38.50
C MET A 142 -21.15 9.28 38.38
N PRO A 143 -21.91 8.37 37.72
CA PRO A 143 -23.36 8.48 37.62
C PRO A 143 -24.04 8.51 38.99
N THR A 144 -25.00 9.40 39.18
CA THR A 144 -25.72 9.56 40.46
C THR A 144 -26.87 8.57 40.66
N SER A 145 -27.29 7.87 39.60
CA SER A 145 -28.40 6.91 39.63
C SER A 145 -28.06 5.64 38.86
N LYS A 146 -28.59 4.49 39.30
CA LYS A 146 -28.43 3.18 38.64
C LYS A 146 -26.97 2.79 38.37
N ILE A 147 -26.11 3.05 39.35
CA ILE A 147 -24.67 2.74 39.29
C ILE A 147 -24.43 1.25 38.98
N GLU A 148 -25.33 0.38 39.44
CA GLU A 148 -25.27 -1.05 39.21
C GLU A 148 -25.52 -1.48 37.75
N GLU A 149 -26.13 -0.61 36.94
CA GLU A 149 -26.33 -0.79 35.49
C GLU A 149 -25.26 -0.04 34.69
N GLU A 150 -24.91 1.18 35.13
CA GLU A 150 -23.95 2.03 34.43
C GLU A 150 -22.51 1.50 34.51
N ILE A 151 -22.04 0.98 35.65
CA ILE A 151 -20.65 0.49 35.76
C ILE A 151 -20.38 -0.69 34.82
N PRO A 152 -21.20 -1.76 34.77
CA PRO A 152 -21.02 -2.83 33.78
C PRO A 152 -21.15 -2.34 32.34
N ARG A 153 -21.99 -1.33 32.09
CA ARG A 153 -22.15 -0.72 30.77
C ARG A 153 -20.88 0.03 30.35
N ILE A 154 -20.34 0.89 31.21
CA ILE A 154 -19.11 1.63 30.95
C ILE A 154 -17.98 0.66 30.60
N LEU A 155 -17.79 -0.38 31.42
CA LEU A 155 -16.77 -1.41 31.18
C LEU A 155 -16.95 -2.11 29.82
N ARG A 156 -18.19 -2.46 29.46
CA ARG A 156 -18.48 -3.06 28.15
C ARG A 156 -18.19 -2.09 27.00
N ASP A 157 -18.55 -0.82 27.15
CA ASP A 157 -18.40 0.20 26.12
C ASP A 157 -16.91 0.50 25.84
N ILE A 158 -16.03 0.37 26.85
CA ILE A 158 -14.57 0.42 26.68
C ILE A 158 -13.93 -0.95 26.30
N GLY A 159 -14.74 -1.96 26.00
CA GLY A 159 -14.27 -3.23 25.44
C GLY A 159 -13.95 -4.34 26.44
N TYR A 160 -14.40 -4.26 27.71
CA TYR A 160 -14.20 -5.33 28.67
C TYR A 160 -14.94 -6.63 28.22
N PRO A 161 -14.23 -7.75 28.04
CA PRO A 161 -14.79 -8.94 27.38
C PRO A 161 -15.70 -9.80 28.27
N PHE A 162 -15.72 -9.58 29.59
CA PHE A 162 -16.45 -10.43 30.55
C PHE A 162 -17.62 -9.69 31.19
N ALA A 163 -18.84 -10.19 31.02
CA ALA A 163 -20.03 -9.52 31.55
C ALA A 163 -20.07 -9.56 33.09
N LEU A 164 -20.22 -8.40 33.72
CA LEU A 164 -20.50 -8.28 35.16
C LEU A 164 -22.01 -8.20 35.39
N PRO A 165 -22.63 -9.14 36.12
CA PRO A 165 -24.06 -9.08 36.39
C PRO A 165 -24.40 -7.97 37.38
N LYS A 166 -25.62 -7.41 37.26
CA LYS A 166 -26.14 -6.35 38.14
C LYS A 166 -26.02 -6.68 39.63
N SER A 167 -26.22 -7.95 39.99
CA SER A 167 -26.08 -8.46 41.37
C SER A 167 -24.67 -8.25 41.93
N SER A 168 -23.62 -8.31 41.11
CA SER A 168 -22.24 -8.11 41.56
C SER A 168 -21.98 -6.70 42.06
N MET A 169 -22.69 -5.70 41.55
CA MET A 169 -22.51 -4.29 41.93
C MET A 169 -23.18 -3.95 43.28
N TYR A 170 -24.20 -4.71 43.71
CA TYR A 170 -24.81 -4.53 45.03
C TYR A 170 -23.91 -5.07 46.16
N SER A 171 -23.07 -6.07 45.87
CA SER A 171 -22.21 -6.74 46.86
C SER A 171 -20.80 -6.97 46.34
N VAL A 172 -20.12 -5.90 45.91
CA VAL A 172 -18.79 -5.98 45.27
C VAL A 172 -17.73 -6.68 46.14
N GLY A 173 -17.76 -6.47 47.46
CA GLY A 173 -16.80 -7.04 48.41
C GLY A 173 -17.11 -8.46 48.87
N ALA A 174 -18.15 -9.12 48.32
CA ALA A 174 -18.50 -10.48 48.72
C ALA A 174 -17.43 -11.50 48.26
N PRO A 175 -17.12 -12.56 49.03
CA PRO A 175 -16.01 -13.48 48.74
C PRO A 175 -16.01 -14.12 47.33
N HIS A 176 -17.19 -14.35 46.75
CA HIS A 176 -17.35 -14.94 45.41
C HIS A 176 -17.52 -13.90 44.29
N THR A 177 -17.73 -12.63 44.64
CA THR A 177 -18.00 -11.54 43.71
C THR A 177 -16.75 -10.67 43.53
N TRP A 178 -16.04 -10.39 44.62
CA TRP A 178 -14.85 -9.54 44.62
C TRP A 178 -13.78 -10.00 43.63
N PRO A 179 -13.45 -11.30 43.47
CA PRO A 179 -12.47 -11.72 42.47
C PRO A 179 -12.81 -11.30 41.04
N GLN A 180 -14.10 -11.33 40.66
CA GLN A 180 -14.56 -10.93 39.33
C GLN A 180 -14.49 -9.42 39.13
N VAL A 181 -14.90 -8.65 40.15
CA VAL A 181 -14.87 -7.19 40.13
C VAL A 181 -13.43 -6.67 40.17
N LEU A 182 -12.58 -7.27 41.00
CA LEU A 182 -11.15 -7.00 41.05
C LEU A 182 -10.47 -7.29 39.72
N GLY A 183 -10.80 -8.42 39.07
CA GLY A 183 -10.32 -8.71 37.73
C GLY A 183 -10.67 -7.59 36.74
N ALA A 184 -11.89 -7.04 36.81
CA ALA A 184 -12.27 -5.90 35.96
C ALA A 184 -11.46 -4.64 36.27
N LEU A 185 -11.16 -4.35 37.55
CA LEU A 185 -10.30 -3.23 37.95
C LEU A 185 -8.86 -3.38 37.46
N ILE A 186 -8.27 -4.58 37.56
CA ILE A 186 -6.92 -4.83 37.05
C ILE A 186 -6.88 -4.67 35.54
N TRP A 187 -7.88 -5.20 34.83
CA TRP A 187 -8.00 -4.98 33.40
C TRP A 187 -8.12 -3.47 33.07
N LEU A 188 -8.88 -2.70 33.85
CA LEU A 188 -9.00 -1.25 33.67
C LEU A 188 -7.65 -0.53 33.88
N ILE A 189 -6.86 -0.96 34.87
CA ILE A 189 -5.49 -0.45 35.09
C ILE A 189 -4.60 -0.74 33.88
N ASP A 190 -4.67 -1.95 33.33
CA ASP A 190 -3.90 -2.31 32.13
C ASP A 190 -4.33 -1.47 30.93
N THR A 191 -5.64 -1.18 30.79
CA THR A 191 -6.16 -0.25 29.78
C THR A 191 -5.61 1.17 29.97
N VAL A 192 -5.52 1.68 31.20
CA VAL A 192 -4.88 2.98 31.49
C VAL A 192 -3.41 2.99 31.09
N LYS A 193 -2.66 1.94 31.42
CA LYS A 193 -1.24 1.81 31.07
C LYS A 193 -1.05 1.75 29.55
N LEU A 194 -1.90 0.99 28.86
CA LEU A 194 -1.87 0.90 27.40
C LEU A 194 -2.18 2.26 26.77
N PHE A 195 -3.23 2.94 27.23
CA PHE A 195 -3.59 4.27 26.72
C PHE A 195 -2.47 5.30 26.94
N SER A 196 -1.82 5.28 28.11
CA SER A 196 -0.69 6.17 28.42
C SER A 196 0.52 5.90 27.51
N ASN A 197 0.88 4.63 27.32
CA ASN A 197 1.95 4.23 26.42
C ASN A 197 1.65 4.56 24.95
N MET A 198 0.39 4.43 24.53
CA MET A 198 -0.02 4.80 23.17
C MET A 198 0.06 6.31 22.98
N LYS A 199 -0.39 7.12 23.95
CA LYS A 199 -0.28 8.58 23.90
C LYS A 199 1.18 9.05 23.80
N GLU A 200 2.10 8.42 24.52
CA GLU A 200 3.53 8.72 24.40
C GLU A 200 4.12 8.32 23.05
N LYS A 201 3.66 7.20 22.48
CA LYS A 201 4.13 6.72 21.17
C LYS A 201 3.54 7.50 20.01
N ASP A 202 2.28 7.94 20.08
CA ASP A 202 1.64 8.76 19.04
C ASP A 202 2.41 10.08 18.83
N LEU A 203 3.00 10.63 19.90
CA LEU A 203 3.90 11.78 19.84
C LEU A 203 5.25 11.46 19.16
N LEU A 204 5.68 10.20 19.15
CA LEU A 204 6.91 9.74 18.50
C LEU A 204 6.67 9.29 17.04
N PHE A 205 5.43 8.93 16.69
CA PHE A 205 5.04 8.44 15.36
C PHE A 205 4.30 9.47 14.49
N SER A 206 4.10 10.71 14.95
CA SER A 206 3.56 11.81 14.13
C SER A 206 4.44 12.16 12.90
N ASP A 207 5.64 11.58 12.79
CA ASP A 207 6.63 11.85 11.75
C ASP A 207 6.89 10.68 10.78
N PHE A 208 6.07 9.61 10.75
CA PHE A 208 6.12 8.68 9.60
C PHE A 208 4.75 8.37 8.99
N PRO A 209 4.65 8.40 7.64
CA PRO A 209 3.39 8.37 6.91
C PRO A 209 2.96 6.94 6.66
N GLU A 210 1.72 6.59 7.01
CA GLU A 210 1.17 5.27 6.67
C GLU A 210 -0.11 5.41 5.86
N SER A 211 0.08 5.69 4.57
CA SER A 211 -0.66 4.99 3.53
C SER A 211 0.25 4.90 2.31
N HIS A 212 0.84 3.72 2.13
CA HIS A 212 1.41 3.27 0.87
C HIS A 212 0.30 3.19 -0.18
N THR A 213 0.00 4.34 -0.78
CA THR A 213 -0.74 4.48 -2.03
C THR A 213 -0.24 5.79 -2.63
N GLU A 214 0.60 5.68 -3.66
CA GLU A 214 0.87 6.68 -4.70
C GLU A 214 0.31 8.09 -4.40
N ILE A 215 1.16 9.00 -3.90
CA ILE A 215 1.17 10.47 -4.01
C ILE A 215 2.16 10.96 -2.93
N GLU A 216 3.46 10.79 -3.19
CA GLU A 216 4.53 11.30 -2.33
C GLU A 216 4.57 12.84 -2.33
N GLU A 217 4.05 13.49 -3.38
CA GLU A 217 3.97 14.95 -3.50
C GLU A 217 2.81 15.61 -2.72
N GLY A 218 1.82 14.84 -2.24
CA GLY A 218 0.61 15.39 -1.63
C GLY A 218 0.51 15.19 -0.12
N LEU A 219 1.23 14.25 0.47
CA LEU A 219 1.16 13.97 1.91
C LEU A 219 1.82 15.07 2.75
N GLU A 220 3.03 15.50 2.37
CA GLU A 220 3.72 16.62 3.02
C GLU A 220 2.98 17.94 2.81
N PHE A 221 2.41 18.15 1.62
CA PHE A 221 1.53 19.28 1.35
C PHE A 221 0.27 19.24 2.23
N ASN A 222 -0.38 18.08 2.35
CA ASN A 222 -1.58 17.92 3.18
C ASN A 222 -1.27 18.15 4.66
N LYS A 223 -0.13 17.67 5.17
CA LYS A 223 0.33 17.94 6.54
C LYS A 223 0.46 19.45 6.75
N LEU A 224 1.22 20.11 5.88
CA LEU A 224 1.44 21.55 5.93
C LEU A 224 0.13 22.35 5.82
N PHE A 225 -0.79 21.93 4.94
CA PHE A 225 -2.09 22.55 4.74
C PHE A 225 -3.02 22.36 5.95
N LEU A 226 -3.03 21.16 6.55
CA LEU A 226 -3.81 20.87 7.75
C LEU A 226 -3.30 21.67 8.95
N ASP A 227 -1.98 21.77 9.12
CA ASP A 227 -1.36 22.57 10.18
C ASP A 227 -1.73 24.06 10.05
N TYR A 228 -1.61 24.62 8.84
CA TYR A 228 -2.03 25.99 8.56
C TYR A 228 -3.53 26.20 8.81
N THR A 229 -4.37 25.27 8.35
CA THR A 229 -5.83 25.35 8.53
C THR A 229 -6.20 25.26 10.01
N ALA A 230 -5.56 24.39 10.78
CA ALA A 230 -5.80 24.26 12.21
C ALA A 230 -5.42 25.53 12.97
N GLU A 231 -4.24 26.10 12.67
CA GLU A 231 -3.77 27.33 13.32
C GLU A 231 -4.67 28.53 12.98
N THR A 232 -4.93 28.75 11.68
CA THR A 232 -5.80 29.85 11.23
C THR A 232 -7.23 29.68 11.74
N TYR A 233 -7.76 28.45 11.83
CA TYR A 233 -9.06 28.19 12.43
C TYR A 233 -9.07 28.47 13.94
N ASN A 234 -8.02 28.11 14.67
CA ASN A 234 -7.88 28.45 16.09
C ASN A 234 -7.87 29.97 16.31
N ARG A 235 -7.14 30.70 15.47
CA ARG A 235 -7.11 32.17 15.46
C ARG A 235 -8.47 32.77 15.13
N PHE A 236 -9.15 32.22 14.14
CA PHE A 236 -10.52 32.59 13.78
C PHE A 236 -11.50 32.37 14.95
N MET A 237 -11.40 31.23 15.65
CA MET A 237 -12.20 30.94 16.84
C MET A 237 -11.91 31.89 18.01
N GLN A 238 -10.74 32.54 18.02
CA GLN A 238 -10.37 33.60 18.95
C GLN A 238 -10.80 35.01 18.48
N GLY A 239 -11.42 35.12 17.29
CA GLY A 239 -11.95 36.36 16.73
C GLY A 239 -11.03 37.11 15.77
N ALA A 240 -9.94 36.49 15.31
CA ALA A 240 -9.09 37.07 14.26
C ALA A 240 -9.73 36.90 12.86
N ASP A 241 -9.51 37.88 11.98
CA ASP A 241 -10.04 37.91 10.60
C ASP A 241 -8.93 38.17 9.55
N VAL A 242 -7.67 38.21 10.02
CA VAL A 242 -6.47 38.45 9.21
C VAL A 242 -5.39 37.48 9.69
N PHE A 243 -4.71 36.81 8.75
CA PHE A 243 -3.79 35.69 9.01
C PHE A 243 -2.43 35.89 8.32
N GLU A 244 -1.98 37.14 8.15
CA GLU A 244 -0.79 37.45 7.35
C GLU A 244 0.51 36.81 7.90
N GLU A 245 0.63 36.62 9.21
CA GLU A 245 1.79 35.93 9.81
C GLU A 245 1.78 34.45 9.45
N GLU A 246 0.62 33.80 9.64
CA GLU A 246 0.40 32.39 9.34
C GLU A 246 0.54 32.12 7.84
N ASP A 247 0.07 33.04 6.98
CA ASP A 247 0.24 32.99 5.52
C ASP A 247 1.71 33.05 5.13
N ARG A 248 2.49 33.96 5.72
CA ARG A 248 3.92 34.09 5.43
C ARG A 248 4.69 32.84 5.83
N GLU A 249 4.38 32.28 7.00
CA GLU A 249 5.01 31.06 7.46
C GLU A 249 4.65 29.86 6.57
N TYR A 250 3.38 29.73 6.19
CA TYR A 250 2.91 28.69 5.28
C TYR A 250 3.59 28.78 3.91
N ILE A 251 3.65 29.98 3.31
CA ILE A 251 4.32 30.20 2.02
C ILE A 251 5.81 29.89 2.12
N ALA A 252 6.49 30.25 3.21
CA ALA A 252 7.91 29.94 3.39
C ALA A 252 8.17 28.43 3.47
N LYS A 253 7.31 27.68 4.20
CA LYS A 253 7.38 26.22 4.27
C LYS A 253 7.07 25.57 2.91
N LEU A 254 6.09 26.10 2.17
CA LEU A 254 5.72 25.63 0.84
C LEU A 254 6.87 25.81 -0.17
N LYS A 255 7.52 26.98 -0.18
CA LYS A 255 8.69 27.26 -1.03
C LYS A 255 9.83 26.29 -0.75
N LYS A 256 10.06 25.97 0.53
CA LYS A 256 11.06 24.98 0.94
C LYS A 256 10.68 23.57 0.47
N LEU A 257 9.41 23.18 0.58
CA LEU A 257 8.91 21.86 0.18
C LEU A 257 9.10 21.61 -1.33
N TYR A 258 8.80 22.61 -2.16
CA TYR A 258 8.96 22.51 -3.62
C TYR A 258 10.33 22.96 -4.14
N ASN A 259 11.31 23.17 -3.24
CA ASN A 259 12.66 23.61 -3.59
C ASN A 259 12.69 24.83 -4.54
N VAL A 260 11.79 25.80 -4.32
CA VAL A 260 11.67 26.98 -5.18
C VAL A 260 12.82 27.93 -4.91
N ASP A 261 13.74 28.04 -5.86
CA ASP A 261 14.74 29.11 -5.89
C ASP A 261 14.10 30.37 -6.48
N GLU A 262 13.82 31.35 -5.63
CA GLU A 262 13.23 32.64 -6.03
C GLU A 262 14.07 33.39 -7.05
N VAL A 263 15.41 33.30 -6.95
CA VAL A 263 16.33 33.99 -7.86
C VAL A 263 16.28 33.34 -9.24
N MET A 264 16.24 32.01 -9.28
CA MET A 264 16.10 31.26 -10.52
C MET A 264 14.73 31.49 -11.17
N LEU A 265 13.65 31.53 -10.38
CA LEU A 265 12.30 31.75 -10.86
C LEU A 265 12.15 33.15 -11.48
N GLU A 266 12.68 34.18 -10.81
CA GLU A 266 12.66 35.55 -11.32
C GLU A 266 13.49 35.67 -12.61
N SER A 267 14.68 35.04 -12.66
CA SER A 267 15.51 35.00 -13.87
C SER A 267 14.79 34.31 -15.03
N LEU A 268 14.06 33.22 -14.76
CA LEU A 268 13.33 32.48 -15.78
C LEU A 268 12.12 33.29 -16.27
N ALA A 269 11.41 33.97 -15.37
CA ALA A 269 10.31 34.86 -15.72
C ALA A 269 10.77 36.01 -16.63
N GLU A 270 11.91 36.63 -16.32
CA GLU A 270 12.46 37.70 -17.15
C GLU A 270 12.94 37.18 -18.51
N LYS A 271 13.60 36.02 -18.57
CA LYS A 271 13.96 35.39 -19.85
C LYS A 271 12.73 35.06 -20.68
N HIS A 272 11.67 34.56 -20.06
CA HIS A 272 10.40 34.27 -20.72
C HIS A 272 9.76 35.56 -21.28
N ARG A 273 9.81 36.65 -20.52
CA ARG A 273 9.34 37.98 -20.98
C ARG A 273 10.10 38.43 -22.24
N ILE A 274 11.43 38.40 -22.19
CA ILE A 274 12.28 38.82 -23.32
C ILE A 274 12.03 37.96 -24.57
N LEU A 275 11.98 36.63 -24.40
CA LEU A 275 11.73 35.71 -25.51
C LEU A 275 10.32 35.88 -26.09
N SER A 276 9.32 36.13 -25.26
CA SER A 276 7.96 36.40 -25.71
C SER A 276 7.88 37.69 -26.52
N GLU A 277 8.57 38.75 -26.10
CA GLU A 277 8.66 40.01 -26.84
C GLU A 277 9.39 39.84 -28.19
N GLU A 278 10.47 39.05 -28.21
CA GLU A 278 11.22 38.73 -29.42
C GLU A 278 10.37 37.90 -30.41
N ALA A 279 9.64 36.91 -29.92
CA ALA A 279 8.74 36.09 -30.73
C ALA A 279 7.65 36.95 -31.39
N GLU A 280 7.03 37.88 -30.63
CA GLU A 280 6.02 38.79 -31.17
C GLU A 280 6.62 39.73 -32.24
N ARG A 281 7.88 40.17 -32.06
CA ARG A 281 8.58 40.99 -33.06
C ARG A 281 8.83 40.21 -34.34
N LEU A 282 9.36 39.00 -34.24
CA LEU A 282 9.65 38.14 -35.39
C LEU A 282 8.37 37.74 -36.13
N GLU A 283 7.27 37.53 -35.43
CA GLU A 283 5.97 37.26 -36.04
C GLU A 283 5.48 38.45 -36.89
N LYS A 284 5.63 39.69 -36.39
CA LYS A 284 5.31 40.91 -37.14
C LYS A 284 6.21 41.08 -38.37
N GLU A 285 7.51 40.83 -38.24
CA GLU A 285 8.46 40.92 -39.36
C GLU A 285 8.17 39.86 -40.43
N SER A 286 7.88 38.62 -40.01
CA SER A 286 7.47 37.53 -40.89
C SER A 286 6.20 37.86 -41.68
N GLN A 287 5.17 38.40 -41.00
CA GLN A 287 3.94 38.87 -41.67
C GLN A 287 4.22 39.99 -42.69
N ALA A 288 5.13 40.92 -42.38
CA ALA A 288 5.52 41.99 -43.30
C ALA A 288 6.25 41.46 -44.55
N VAL A 289 7.19 40.53 -44.36
CA VAL A 289 7.91 39.86 -45.46
C VAL A 289 6.95 39.04 -46.33
N PHE A 290 6.01 38.33 -45.71
CA PHE A 290 4.96 37.60 -46.43
C PHE A 290 4.11 38.55 -47.29
N MET A 291 3.63 39.66 -46.72
CA MET A 291 2.87 40.67 -47.48
C MET A 291 3.65 41.25 -48.66
N LEU A 292 4.94 41.57 -48.46
CA LEU A 292 5.80 42.08 -49.53
C LEU A 292 5.99 41.03 -50.64
N SER A 293 6.15 39.75 -50.28
CA SER A 293 6.26 38.65 -51.24
C SER A 293 4.99 38.49 -52.08
N CYS A 294 3.81 38.61 -51.47
CA CYS A 294 2.52 38.57 -52.17
C CYS A 294 2.37 39.76 -53.13
N TYR A 295 2.73 40.97 -52.69
CA TYR A 295 2.70 42.15 -53.54
C TYR A 295 3.61 41.98 -54.76
N MET A 296 4.84 41.53 -54.56
CA MET A 296 5.80 41.32 -55.64
C MET A 296 5.35 40.23 -56.62
N TRP A 297 4.73 39.16 -56.12
CA TRP A 297 4.12 38.13 -56.96
C TRP A 297 2.98 38.70 -57.83
N ILE A 298 2.08 39.49 -57.26
CA ILE A 298 0.99 40.16 -58.00
C ILE A 298 1.56 41.08 -59.09
N SER A 299 2.55 41.91 -58.74
CA SER A 299 3.21 42.80 -59.71
C SER A 299 3.86 42.03 -60.86
N LEU A 300 4.56 40.92 -60.57
CA LEU A 300 5.16 40.07 -61.60
C LEU A 300 4.12 39.43 -62.53
N GLN A 301 2.98 38.99 -61.98
CA GLN A 301 1.85 38.50 -62.81
C GLN A 301 1.27 39.61 -63.69
N GLY A 302 1.18 40.84 -63.16
CA GLY A 302 0.81 42.03 -63.91
C GLY A 302 1.76 42.28 -65.08
N PHE A 303 3.07 42.32 -64.83
CA PHE A 303 4.09 42.50 -65.87
C PHE A 303 4.06 41.40 -66.93
N LYS A 304 3.89 40.13 -66.55
CA LYS A 304 3.73 39.02 -67.51
C LYS A 304 2.52 39.18 -68.43
N LYS A 305 1.45 39.84 -67.98
CA LYS A 305 0.26 40.16 -68.79
C LYS A 305 0.50 41.26 -69.81
N TYR A 306 1.33 42.26 -69.49
CA TYR A 306 1.64 43.39 -70.38
C TYR A 306 2.82 43.13 -71.32
N TYR A 307 3.67 42.14 -71.01
CA TYR A 307 4.84 41.75 -71.79
C TYR A 307 4.56 41.43 -73.28
N PRO A 308 3.45 40.73 -73.66
CA PRO A 308 3.15 40.46 -75.06
C PRO A 308 2.66 41.69 -75.86
N ILE A 309 2.17 42.73 -75.16
CA ILE A 309 1.61 43.94 -75.76
C ILE A 309 2.73 44.91 -76.16
N LEU A 310 3.82 44.95 -75.38
CA LEU A 310 4.99 45.77 -75.68
C LEU A 310 5.84 45.23 -76.86
N ILE A 311 5.83 43.91 -77.10
CA ILE A 311 6.67 43.28 -78.14
C ILE A 311 6.05 43.37 -79.56
N ASN A 312 4.76 43.70 -79.68
CA ASN A 312 4.11 43.94 -80.99
C ASN A 312 4.05 45.43 -81.40
N GLY A 313 4.66 46.32 -80.63
CA GLY A 313 4.77 47.73 -80.95
C GLY A 313 6.21 48.12 -81.29
N GLN A 314 6.47 48.26 -82.60
CA GLN A 314 7.50 49.13 -83.17
C GLN A 314 8.93 48.58 -83.30
N PHE A 315 9.23 48.19 -84.55
CA PHE A 315 10.57 47.99 -85.09
C PHE A 315 11.16 49.33 -85.54
N CYS A 316 12.49 49.42 -85.55
CA CYS A 316 13.33 50.57 -85.97
C CYS A 316 13.75 51.58 -84.89
N CYS A 317 14.18 51.10 -83.73
CA CYS A 317 15.23 51.75 -82.90
C CYS A 317 15.88 50.76 -81.88
N SER A 318 15.77 49.44 -82.11
CA SER A 318 15.89 48.44 -81.02
C SER A 318 17.31 48.19 -80.54
N THR A 319 18.34 48.50 -81.31
CA THR A 319 19.73 48.18 -80.93
C THR A 319 20.26 49.12 -79.85
N ASP A 320 19.94 50.42 -79.90
CA ASP A 320 20.43 51.38 -78.90
C ASP A 320 19.68 51.27 -77.57
N LEU A 321 18.36 51.05 -77.61
CA LEU A 321 17.56 50.86 -76.40
C LEU A 321 17.85 49.52 -75.71
N GLN A 322 18.14 48.46 -76.47
CA GLN A 322 18.63 47.18 -75.94
C GLN A 322 20.03 47.32 -75.33
N MET A 323 20.91 48.10 -75.96
CA MET A 323 22.23 48.40 -75.40
C MET A 323 22.14 49.18 -74.09
N GLU A 324 21.23 50.14 -74.00
CA GLU A 324 21.02 50.93 -72.77
C GLU A 324 20.34 50.10 -71.66
N THR A 325 19.39 49.22 -71.98
CA THR A 325 18.82 48.29 -70.99
C THR A 325 19.82 47.26 -70.52
N LEU A 326 20.65 46.72 -71.42
CA LEU A 326 21.76 45.84 -71.03
C LEU A 326 22.81 46.57 -70.18
N ARG A 327 23.02 47.87 -70.42
CA ARG A 327 23.91 48.71 -69.63
C ARG A 327 23.35 48.96 -68.22
N GLN A 328 22.07 49.28 -68.10
CA GLN A 328 21.38 49.42 -66.82
C GLN A 328 21.34 48.10 -66.05
N GLU A 329 21.12 46.97 -66.73
CA GLU A 329 21.15 45.65 -66.10
C GLU A 329 22.58 45.29 -65.66
N LYS A 330 23.61 45.68 -66.41
CA LYS A 330 25.02 45.55 -66.00
C LYS A 330 25.34 46.38 -64.76
N GLU A 331 24.89 47.64 -64.70
CA GLU A 331 25.07 48.49 -63.51
C GLU A 331 24.31 47.96 -62.29
N ARG A 332 23.09 47.46 -62.49
CA ARG A 332 22.30 46.80 -61.45
C ARG A 332 23.02 45.55 -60.94
N LEU A 333 23.52 44.69 -61.82
CA LEU A 333 24.27 43.49 -61.44
C LEU A 333 25.59 43.84 -60.74
N GLN A 334 26.28 44.91 -61.19
CA GLN A 334 27.46 45.43 -60.49
C GLN A 334 27.12 45.94 -59.09
N HIS A 335 26.00 46.66 -58.93
CA HIS A 335 25.53 47.11 -57.62
C HIS A 335 25.16 45.94 -56.70
N ILE A 336 24.57 44.87 -57.23
CA ILE A 336 24.28 43.65 -56.47
C ILE A 336 25.58 42.94 -56.06
N LEU A 337 26.56 42.84 -56.97
CA LEU A 337 27.86 42.23 -56.72
C LEU A 337 28.66 43.01 -55.65
N LEU A 338 28.65 44.34 -55.71
CA LEU A 338 29.33 45.20 -54.73
C LEU A 338 28.70 45.14 -53.33
N ASN A 339 27.40 44.85 -53.26
CA ASN A 339 26.67 44.74 -51.99
C ASN A 339 26.54 43.29 -51.49
N GLN A 340 27.11 42.29 -52.18
CA GLN A 340 27.15 40.93 -51.67
C GLN A 340 28.10 40.85 -50.46
N LYS A 341 27.55 40.45 -49.31
CA LYS A 341 28.29 40.36 -48.04
C LYS A 341 29.20 39.13 -47.94
N PHE A 342 29.04 38.14 -48.81
CA PHE A 342 29.77 36.88 -48.78
C PHE A 342 30.28 36.55 -50.16
N SER A 343 31.58 36.21 -50.24
CA SER A 343 32.18 35.70 -51.46
C SER A 343 31.66 34.29 -51.77
N PRO A 344 31.63 33.84 -53.03
CA PRO A 344 31.39 32.44 -53.36
C PRO A 344 32.28 31.46 -52.56
N ALA A 345 33.53 31.85 -52.27
CA ALA A 345 34.44 31.09 -51.43
C ALA A 345 33.99 30.99 -49.96
N ASP A 346 33.33 32.03 -49.43
CA ASP A 346 32.76 32.02 -48.07
C ASP A 346 31.54 31.11 -48.01
N ILE A 347 30.69 31.14 -49.04
CA ILE A 347 29.52 30.25 -49.15
C ILE A 347 29.95 28.79 -49.23
N GLU A 348 31.01 28.48 -50.00
CA GLU A 348 31.59 27.14 -50.03
C GLU A 348 32.17 26.71 -48.68
N ARG A 349 32.84 27.62 -47.95
CA ARG A 349 33.33 27.35 -46.59
C ARG A 349 32.18 27.05 -45.62
N ILE A 350 31.15 27.89 -45.59
CA ILE A 350 29.96 27.72 -44.76
C ILE A 350 29.23 26.41 -45.10
N ASN A 351 29.12 26.06 -46.39
CA ASN A 351 28.49 24.80 -46.80
C ASN A 351 29.31 23.58 -46.38
N ARG A 352 30.64 23.65 -46.42
CA ARG A 352 31.52 22.59 -45.89
C ARG A 352 31.33 22.42 -44.38
N GLU A 353 31.43 23.51 -43.62
CA GLU A 353 31.21 23.51 -42.17
C GLU A 353 29.81 22.97 -41.82
N ARG A 354 28.77 23.40 -42.53
CA ARG A 354 27.40 22.88 -42.36
C ARG A 354 27.33 21.38 -42.62
N ASN A 355 27.98 20.88 -43.66
CA ASN A 355 27.98 19.46 -43.98
C ASN A 355 28.75 18.64 -42.93
N GLU A 356 29.88 19.15 -42.43
CA GLU A 356 30.66 18.53 -41.35
C GLU A 356 29.85 18.47 -40.04
N LEU A 357 29.19 19.58 -39.69
CA LEU A 357 28.29 19.62 -38.53
C LEU A 357 27.11 18.66 -38.70
N GLN A 358 26.52 18.57 -39.88
CA GLN A 358 25.43 17.63 -40.14
C GLN A 358 25.90 16.17 -40.04
N GLN A 359 27.09 15.85 -40.53
CA GLN A 359 27.69 14.52 -40.36
C GLN A 359 27.93 14.20 -38.88
N THR A 360 28.43 15.18 -38.11
CA THR A 360 28.66 15.04 -36.67
C THR A 360 27.35 14.82 -35.91
N ILE A 361 26.30 15.58 -36.24
CA ILE A 361 24.96 15.39 -35.67
C ILE A 361 24.47 13.97 -35.97
N ASN A 362 24.55 13.52 -37.22
CA ASN A 362 24.10 12.18 -37.60
C ASN A 362 24.88 11.07 -36.86
N SER A 363 26.21 11.23 -36.67
CA SER A 363 27.01 10.26 -35.91
C SER A 363 26.67 10.26 -34.42
N LEU A 364 26.40 11.43 -33.83
CA LEU A 364 26.01 11.53 -32.43
C LEU A 364 24.61 10.98 -32.19
N THR A 365 23.67 11.22 -33.11
CA THR A 365 22.32 10.64 -33.05
C THR A 365 22.38 9.12 -33.10
N LEU A 366 23.17 8.53 -34.00
CA LEU A 366 23.34 7.08 -34.07
C LEU A 366 23.98 6.53 -32.77
N SER A 367 25.01 7.20 -32.24
CA SER A 367 25.63 6.78 -30.98
C SER A 367 24.68 6.89 -29.78
N LEU A 368 23.77 7.86 -29.79
CA LEU A 368 22.73 8.01 -28.76
C LEU A 368 21.72 6.86 -28.86
N GLU A 369 21.20 6.57 -30.05
CA GLU A 369 20.27 5.46 -30.29
C GLU A 369 20.89 4.11 -29.88
N GLU A 370 22.18 3.89 -30.16
CA GLU A 370 22.91 2.69 -29.72
C GLU A 370 23.02 2.61 -28.19
N ALA A 371 23.30 3.74 -27.51
CA ALA A 371 23.39 3.79 -26.05
C ALA A 371 22.03 3.58 -25.38
N GLU A 372 20.95 4.16 -25.92
CA GLU A 372 19.58 3.95 -25.46
C GLU A 372 19.15 2.50 -25.62
N GLN A 373 19.46 1.88 -26.77
CA GLN A 373 19.18 0.47 -27.00
C GLN A 373 19.98 -0.43 -26.04
N HIS A 374 21.24 -0.09 -25.76
CA HIS A 374 22.04 -0.81 -24.77
C HIS A 374 21.45 -0.69 -23.36
N MET A 375 21.06 0.51 -22.94
CA MET A 375 20.40 0.76 -21.65
C MET A 375 19.12 -0.08 -21.54
N TRP A 376 18.26 -0.06 -22.55
CA TRP A 376 17.03 -0.85 -22.58
C TRP A 376 17.29 -2.36 -22.48
N ASN A 377 18.33 -2.86 -23.16
CA ASN A 377 18.71 -4.27 -23.07
C ASN A 377 19.19 -4.66 -21.67
N GLU A 378 19.97 -3.80 -21.01
CA GLU A 378 20.42 -4.00 -19.63
C GLU A 378 19.25 -3.93 -18.64
N GLU A 379 18.29 -3.02 -18.84
CA GLU A 379 17.07 -2.95 -18.01
C GLU A 379 16.24 -4.24 -18.12
N ILE A 380 16.08 -4.78 -19.33
CA ILE A 380 15.42 -6.09 -19.55
C ILE A 380 16.20 -7.20 -18.85
N ALA A 381 17.53 -7.20 -18.97
CA ALA A 381 18.37 -8.22 -18.32
C ALA A 381 18.23 -8.16 -16.79
N LEU A 382 18.27 -6.96 -16.20
CA LEU A 382 18.06 -6.74 -14.78
C LEU A 382 16.67 -7.18 -14.33
N ALA A 383 15.63 -6.85 -15.10
CA ALA A 383 14.25 -7.25 -14.79
C ALA A 383 14.10 -8.79 -14.77
N LYS A 384 14.72 -9.49 -15.72
CA LYS A 384 14.71 -10.97 -15.74
C LYS A 384 15.42 -11.58 -14.53
N VAL A 385 16.61 -11.08 -14.21
CA VAL A 385 17.37 -11.56 -13.03
C VAL A 385 16.59 -11.28 -11.74
N LYS A 386 15.91 -10.14 -11.66
CA LYS A 386 15.05 -9.80 -10.53
C LYS A 386 13.87 -10.77 -10.41
N GLU A 387 13.17 -11.06 -11.50
CA GLU A 387 12.06 -12.03 -11.53
C GLU A 387 12.51 -13.43 -11.12
N GLU A 388 13.65 -13.89 -11.63
CA GLU A 388 14.26 -15.17 -11.24
C GLU A 388 14.60 -15.21 -9.74
N ALA A 389 15.17 -14.14 -9.20
CA ALA A 389 15.49 -14.03 -7.77
C ALA A 389 14.23 -14.00 -6.88
N GLU A 390 13.17 -13.31 -7.31
CA GLU A 390 11.88 -13.27 -6.62
C GLU A 390 11.19 -14.63 -6.60
N MET A 391 11.28 -15.38 -7.71
CA MET A 391 10.77 -16.75 -7.80
C MET A 391 11.48 -17.68 -6.82
N GLU A 392 12.82 -17.67 -6.81
CA GLU A 392 13.63 -18.46 -5.85
C GLU A 392 13.34 -18.08 -4.40
N LEU A 393 13.17 -16.77 -4.12
CA LEU A 393 12.80 -16.29 -2.79
C LEU A 393 11.42 -16.79 -2.37
N ALA A 394 10.45 -16.79 -3.28
CA ALA A 394 9.12 -17.30 -3.03
C ALA A 394 9.13 -18.81 -2.76
N GLU A 395 9.94 -19.58 -3.50
CA GLU A 395 10.15 -21.01 -3.25
C GLU A 395 10.76 -21.26 -1.87
N TYR A 396 11.79 -20.49 -1.49
CA TYR A 396 12.39 -20.54 -0.16
C TYR A 396 11.36 -20.26 0.94
N HIS A 397 10.60 -19.16 0.85
CA HIS A 397 9.59 -18.83 1.86
C HIS A 397 8.47 -19.89 1.92
N ASN A 398 8.08 -20.47 0.77
CA ASN A 398 7.12 -21.57 0.74
C ASN A 398 7.66 -22.81 1.47
N LEU A 399 8.92 -23.17 1.27
CA LEU A 399 9.55 -24.28 1.96
C LEU A 399 9.69 -24.00 3.47
N ALA A 400 10.13 -22.79 3.83
CA ALA A 400 10.29 -22.37 5.21
C ALA A 400 8.97 -22.39 6.00
N ARG A 401 7.85 -21.98 5.36
CA ARG A 401 6.50 -22.13 5.96
C ARG A 401 6.10 -23.60 6.13
N LYS A 402 6.36 -24.46 5.14
CA LYS A 402 6.11 -25.91 5.24
C LYS A 402 6.90 -26.56 6.38
N LEU A 403 8.14 -26.12 6.59
CA LEU A 403 9.02 -26.57 7.67
C LEU A 403 8.74 -25.89 9.02
N LYS A 404 7.73 -25.01 9.11
CA LYS A 404 7.37 -24.24 10.32
C LYS A 404 8.54 -23.42 10.88
N LEU A 405 9.31 -22.78 10.00
CA LEU A 405 10.41 -21.87 10.36
C LEU A 405 9.98 -20.39 10.32
N ILE A 406 8.86 -20.08 9.65
CA ILE A 406 8.27 -18.74 9.54
C ILE A 406 6.79 -18.86 9.91
N PRO A 407 6.21 -18.01 10.79
CA PRO A 407 6.82 -16.82 11.44
C PRO A 407 7.77 -17.18 12.60
N THR A 408 8.43 -16.20 13.22
CA THR A 408 9.39 -16.38 14.34
C THR A 408 8.85 -17.15 15.55
N CYS A 409 7.52 -17.18 15.71
CA CYS A 409 6.80 -17.96 16.73
C CYS A 409 6.53 -19.43 16.31
N ALA A 410 6.97 -19.84 15.12
CA ALA A 410 6.72 -21.18 14.62
C ALA A 410 7.56 -22.22 15.37
N GLU A 411 7.02 -23.43 15.48
CA GLU A 411 7.51 -24.53 16.32
C GLU A 411 9.00 -24.82 16.14
N ASN A 412 9.49 -24.74 14.90
CA ASN A 412 10.88 -25.03 14.55
C ASN A 412 11.74 -23.78 14.39
N ALA A 413 11.17 -22.58 14.55
CA ALA A 413 11.86 -21.31 14.34
C ALA A 413 12.81 -20.95 15.50
N CYS A 414 12.63 -21.55 16.69
CA CYS A 414 13.47 -21.31 17.88
C CYS A 414 13.68 -19.81 18.19
N GLY A 415 12.68 -18.96 17.91
CA GLY A 415 12.74 -17.51 18.11
C GLY A 415 13.64 -16.74 17.13
N ARG A 416 14.10 -17.36 16.03
CA ARG A 416 14.93 -16.73 14.99
C ARG A 416 14.08 -16.34 13.78
N ASP A 417 14.47 -15.25 13.14
CA ASP A 417 13.83 -14.78 11.90
C ASP A 417 14.52 -15.40 10.68
N PHE A 418 13.79 -16.27 9.98
CA PHE A 418 14.21 -16.91 8.73
C PHE A 418 13.56 -16.23 7.51
N GLU A 419 12.85 -15.13 7.69
CA GLU A 419 12.31 -14.36 6.57
C GLU A 419 13.41 -13.50 5.92
N ILE A 420 13.81 -13.86 4.70
CA ILE A 420 14.72 -13.04 3.89
C ILE A 420 13.93 -11.83 3.37
N LYS A 421 14.32 -10.63 3.81
CA LYS A 421 13.77 -9.35 3.34
C LYS A 421 14.76 -8.68 2.41
N ILE A 422 14.33 -8.39 1.18
CA ILE A 422 15.14 -7.65 0.21
C ILE A 422 15.22 -6.20 0.68
N THR A 423 16.31 -5.86 1.37
CA THR A 423 16.68 -4.47 1.72
C THR A 423 17.89 -4.07 0.88
N SER A 424 18.02 -2.77 0.60
CA SER A 424 19.07 -2.20 -0.28
C SER A 424 20.51 -2.49 0.15
N GLU A 425 20.72 -3.10 1.33
CA GLU A 425 22.02 -3.45 1.91
C GLU A 425 22.23 -4.98 2.05
N CYS A 426 21.76 -5.78 1.09
CA CYS A 426 22.00 -7.23 1.11
C CYS A 426 23.45 -7.56 0.70
N GLY A 427 24.39 -7.42 1.64
CA GLY A 427 25.77 -7.87 1.48
C GLY A 427 25.97 -9.36 1.82
N PRO A 428 27.15 -9.94 1.52
CA PRO A 428 27.48 -11.34 1.86
C PRO A 428 27.34 -11.66 3.36
N SER A 429 27.52 -10.65 4.22
CA SER A 429 27.36 -10.75 5.67
C SER A 429 25.92 -11.00 6.11
N THR A 430 24.92 -10.55 5.34
CA THR A 430 23.50 -10.76 5.64
C THR A 430 23.08 -12.20 5.31
N MET A 431 23.64 -12.80 4.26
CA MET A 431 23.42 -14.22 3.92
C MET A 431 23.92 -15.17 5.02
N ALA A 432 25.04 -14.82 5.68
CA ALA A 432 25.60 -15.62 6.78
C ALA A 432 24.66 -15.69 8.01
N GLN A 433 23.81 -14.68 8.21
CA GLN A 433 22.85 -14.62 9.33
C GLN A 433 21.78 -15.71 9.22
N TYR A 434 21.38 -16.08 7.99
CA TYR A 434 20.39 -17.13 7.75
C TYR A 434 21.04 -18.51 7.59
N LYS A 435 22.20 -18.58 6.94
CA LYS A 435 22.88 -19.84 6.60
C LYS A 435 23.46 -20.57 7.81
N ASN A 436 24.11 -19.84 8.72
CA ASN A 436 24.77 -20.46 9.87
C ASN A 436 23.78 -21.14 10.84
N PRO A 437 22.65 -20.51 11.22
CA PRO A 437 21.65 -21.16 12.05
C PRO A 437 21.03 -22.40 11.40
N LEU A 438 20.76 -22.37 10.09
CA LEU A 438 20.23 -23.53 9.36
C LEU A 438 21.25 -24.67 9.33
N HIS A 439 22.53 -24.38 9.12
CA HIS A 439 23.57 -25.40 9.11
C HIS A 439 23.73 -26.08 10.48
N ASN A 440 23.66 -25.29 11.56
CA ASN A 440 23.69 -25.84 12.92
C ASN A 440 22.47 -26.75 13.19
N MET A 441 21.26 -26.33 12.79
CA MET A 441 20.06 -27.16 12.93
C MET A 441 20.16 -28.47 12.11
N ILE A 442 20.73 -28.41 10.90
CA ILE A 442 20.97 -29.62 10.10
C ILE A 442 21.95 -30.55 10.84
N SER A 443 23.04 -30.02 11.38
CA SER A 443 24.02 -30.82 12.14
C SER A 443 23.40 -31.46 13.40
N GLU A 444 22.53 -30.73 14.11
CA GLU A 444 21.81 -31.25 15.28
C GLU A 444 20.88 -32.41 14.88
N VAL A 445 20.13 -32.25 13.79
CA VAL A 445 19.25 -33.32 13.27
C VAL A 445 20.05 -34.52 12.75
N GLU A 446 21.19 -34.30 12.08
CA GLU A 446 22.09 -35.36 11.63
C GLU A 446 22.67 -36.16 12.81
N GLU A 447 23.04 -35.48 13.90
CA GLU A 447 23.50 -36.11 15.13
C GLU A 447 22.39 -36.95 15.78
N GLU A 448 21.16 -36.42 15.89
CA GLU A 448 20.01 -37.17 16.38
C GLU A 448 19.70 -38.40 15.53
N ILE A 449 19.74 -38.27 14.20
CA ILE A 449 19.56 -39.39 13.26
C ILE A 449 20.65 -40.44 13.50
N SER A 450 21.90 -40.03 13.68
CA SER A 450 23.02 -40.95 13.96
C SER A 450 22.82 -41.71 15.27
N ILE A 451 22.40 -41.01 16.34
CA ILE A 451 22.08 -41.61 17.64
C ILE A 451 20.94 -42.63 17.51
N LEU A 452 19.85 -42.26 16.83
CA LEU A 452 18.70 -43.14 16.62
C LEU A 452 19.05 -44.36 15.74
N SER A 453 19.88 -44.15 14.72
CA SER A 453 20.38 -45.22 13.84
C SER A 453 21.24 -46.23 14.63
N ASN A 454 22.16 -45.74 15.46
CA ASN A 454 22.98 -46.59 16.32
C ASN A 454 22.13 -47.36 17.34
N LYS A 455 21.13 -46.70 17.93
CA LYS A 455 20.18 -47.34 18.86
C LYS A 455 19.35 -48.42 18.15
N LYS A 456 18.90 -48.16 16.92
CA LYS A 456 18.20 -49.14 16.08
C LYS A 456 19.09 -50.35 15.81
N LEU A 457 20.34 -50.15 15.39
CA LEU A 457 21.29 -51.23 15.13
C LEU A 457 21.51 -52.11 16.37
N SER A 458 21.72 -51.50 17.54
CA SER A 458 21.88 -52.23 18.81
C SER A 458 20.63 -53.06 19.18
N LEU A 459 19.43 -52.53 18.93
CA LEU A 459 18.19 -53.27 19.15
C LEU A 459 18.02 -54.42 18.14
N GLU A 460 18.39 -54.22 16.88
CA GLU A 460 18.38 -55.27 15.85
C GLU A 460 19.35 -56.41 16.21
N GLU A 461 20.55 -56.09 16.70
CA GLU A 461 21.52 -57.07 17.20
C GLU A 461 20.96 -57.85 18.40
N ALA A 462 20.33 -57.17 19.37
CA ALA A 462 19.70 -57.82 20.52
C ALA A 462 18.57 -58.76 20.10
N VAL A 463 17.74 -58.36 19.13
CA VAL A 463 16.69 -59.21 18.57
C VAL A 463 17.29 -60.45 17.90
N GLU A 464 18.38 -60.31 17.16
CA GLU A 464 19.03 -61.44 16.49
C GLU A 464 19.67 -62.41 17.50
N GLN A 465 20.29 -61.89 18.56
CA GLN A 465 20.77 -62.71 19.68
C GLN A 465 19.63 -63.53 20.30
N VAL A 466 18.48 -62.90 20.59
CA VAL A 466 17.31 -63.60 21.14
C VAL A 466 16.81 -64.68 20.17
N LYS A 467 16.78 -64.41 18.86
CA LYS A 467 16.43 -65.44 17.87
C LYS A 467 17.40 -66.62 17.89
N ILE A 468 18.69 -66.37 17.99
CA ILE A 468 19.71 -67.44 18.08
C ILE A 468 19.48 -68.27 19.34
N TYR A 469 19.23 -67.63 20.50
CA TYR A 469 18.91 -68.34 21.74
C TYR A 469 17.63 -69.19 21.61
N LEU A 470 16.56 -68.65 21.00
CA LEU A 470 15.33 -69.42 20.75
C LEU A 470 15.55 -70.61 19.80
N HIS A 471 16.40 -70.47 18.77
CA HIS A 471 16.77 -71.59 17.90
C HIS A 471 17.60 -72.63 18.63
N ALA A 472 18.53 -72.21 19.49
CA ALA A 472 19.32 -73.10 20.33
C ALA A 472 18.44 -73.86 21.34
N ASP A 473 17.52 -73.18 22.02
CA ASP A 473 16.56 -73.80 22.94
C ASP A 473 15.62 -74.76 22.23
N HIS A 474 15.13 -74.41 21.04
CA HIS A 474 14.33 -75.32 20.22
C HIS A 474 15.13 -76.58 19.82
N TYR A 475 16.41 -76.43 19.46
CA TYR A 475 17.30 -77.55 19.13
C TYR A 475 17.60 -78.44 20.36
N ILE A 476 17.85 -77.83 21.52
CA ILE A 476 18.07 -78.54 22.80
C ILE A 476 16.78 -79.28 23.21
N SER A 477 15.62 -78.64 23.10
CA SER A 477 14.33 -79.29 23.37
C SER A 477 14.07 -80.44 22.39
N TYR A 478 14.35 -80.27 21.09
CA TYR A 478 14.16 -81.32 20.09
C TYR A 478 15.10 -82.51 20.34
N THR A 479 16.36 -82.26 20.66
CA THR A 479 17.35 -83.31 20.97
C THR A 479 17.01 -84.04 22.27
N HIS A 480 16.64 -83.34 23.34
CA HIS A 480 16.27 -83.99 24.60
C HIS A 480 14.93 -84.73 24.57
N THR A 481 13.99 -84.35 23.69
CA THR A 481 12.66 -84.99 23.65
C THR A 481 12.57 -86.08 22.58
N VAL A 482 13.22 -85.90 21.41
CA VAL A 482 13.04 -86.80 20.25
C VAL A 482 14.11 -87.90 20.18
N TYR A 483 15.36 -87.63 20.55
CA TYR A 483 16.41 -88.67 20.52
C TYR A 483 16.15 -89.84 21.49
N PRO A 484 15.66 -89.63 22.73
CA PRO A 484 15.32 -90.75 23.61
C PRO A 484 14.17 -91.58 23.05
N TYR A 485 13.16 -90.95 22.45
CA TYR A 485 12.03 -91.64 21.82
C TYR A 485 12.47 -92.46 20.60
N MET A 486 13.35 -91.93 19.76
CA MET A 486 13.89 -92.67 18.61
C MET A 486 14.81 -93.83 19.04
N PHE A 487 15.62 -93.66 20.08
CA PHE A 487 16.41 -94.76 20.67
C PHE A 487 15.50 -95.87 21.23
N TYR A 488 14.42 -95.51 21.93
CA TYR A 488 13.44 -96.48 22.41
C TYR A 488 12.75 -97.23 21.27
N VAL A 489 12.34 -96.56 20.19
CA VAL A 489 11.68 -97.19 19.03
C VAL A 489 12.64 -98.09 18.24
N CYS A 490 13.88 -97.67 17.99
CA CYS A 490 14.89 -98.50 17.32
C CYS A 490 15.29 -99.72 18.17
N SER A 491 15.44 -99.55 19.48
CA SER A 491 15.75 -100.67 20.39
C SER A 491 14.59 -101.66 20.52
N PHE A 492 13.34 -101.22 20.31
CA PHE A 492 12.17 -102.11 20.23
C PHE A 492 12.08 -102.85 18.89
N ALA A 493 12.55 -102.24 17.79
CA ALA A 493 12.59 -102.87 16.47
C ALA A 493 13.70 -103.93 16.34
N GLN A 494 14.86 -103.73 16.99
CA GLN A 494 15.94 -104.72 17.02
C GLN A 494 15.66 -105.95 17.90
N ASN A 495 14.72 -105.88 18.85
CA ASN A 495 14.26 -107.04 19.64
C ASN A 495 13.16 -107.86 18.94
N LYS A 496 12.79 -107.51 17.70
CA LYS A 496 11.75 -108.17 16.90
C LYS A 496 12.24 -108.80 15.58
N MET A 497 13.56 -108.80 15.34
CA MET A 497 14.25 -109.73 14.41
C MET A 497 15.03 -110.73 15.25
#